data_AF-J9CA03-F1
#
_entry.id   AF-J9CA03-F1
#
_cell.length_a   1.000
_cell.length_b   1.000
_cell.length_c   1.000
_cell.angle_alpha   90.00
_cell.angle_beta   90.00
_cell.angle_gamma   90.00
#
_symmetry.space_group_name_H-M   'P 1'
#
loop_
_entity.id
_entity.type
_entity.pdbx_description
1 polymer ?
#
loop_
_entity_poly.entity_id
_entity_poly.type
_entity_poly.pdbx_seq_one_letter_code
_entity_poly.pdbx_strand_id
1 'polypeptide(L)'
;MHQFRNDYSEGACPEVLEALIRTNGEQTPGYGTDGHCERAAAILRELCGQPDAYVRFIPGGTAANAVCISALTDDFEGPILAADAHPTAHETGAIEACGRRILATGDALGVLTPAEVERVHRASVAGGCHCTRPAMLYFSNTSELGHVYTRAEFDALCDVAEKLGLAVYVDGTRMASALAAPGGDLTLEHLAARADAFTLGGTKAGMLFGEALVVS
;
A
#
# COMPACT_ATOMS: atom_id res chain seq x y z
N MET A 1 -4.44 -19.87 -26.35
CA MET A 1 -4.73 -20.39 -24.99
C MET A 1 -4.80 -19.19 -24.07
N HIS A 2 -5.95 -18.94 -23.43
CA HIS A 2 -6.09 -17.85 -22.46
C HIS A 2 -5.58 -18.32 -21.09
N GLN A 3 -4.96 -17.44 -20.32
CA GLN A 3 -4.44 -17.71 -18.98
C GLN A 3 -5.13 -16.79 -17.98
N PHE A 4 -5.64 -17.35 -16.87
CA PHE A 4 -6.33 -16.61 -15.79
C PHE A 4 -5.60 -16.81 -14.46
N ARG A 5 -4.26 -16.82 -14.49
CA ARG A 5 -3.44 -17.12 -13.30
C ARG A 5 -3.20 -15.89 -12.41
N ASN A 6 -3.09 -14.72 -13.04
CA ASN A 6 -2.82 -13.44 -12.41
C ASN A 6 -3.02 -12.31 -13.44
N ASP A 7 -2.83 -11.08 -12.96
CA ASP A 7 -2.96 -9.79 -13.65
C ASP A 7 -1.61 -9.15 -13.99
N TYR A 8 -0.56 -9.97 -14.14
CA TYR A 8 0.81 -9.55 -14.49
C TYR A 8 1.53 -10.61 -15.33
N SER A 9 0.77 -11.36 -16.13
CA SER A 9 1.31 -12.33 -17.11
C SER A 9 1.47 -11.70 -18.49
N GLU A 10 0.79 -10.59 -18.72
CA GLU A 10 0.86 -9.76 -19.91
C GLU A 10 1.96 -8.69 -19.78
N GLY A 11 2.29 -8.03 -20.90
CA GLY A 11 3.17 -6.87 -20.89
C GLY A 11 2.45 -5.61 -20.39
N ALA A 12 2.86 -4.45 -20.91
CA ALA A 12 2.20 -3.17 -20.62
C ALA A 12 1.09 -2.84 -21.63
N CYS A 13 0.24 -1.86 -21.32
CA CYS A 13 -0.67 -1.28 -22.29
C CYS A 13 0.12 -0.61 -23.45
N PRO A 14 -0.44 -0.59 -24.68
CA PRO A 14 0.25 -0.02 -25.85
C PRO A 14 0.73 1.42 -25.62
N GLU A 15 -0.05 2.24 -24.92
CA GLU A 15 0.25 3.64 -24.65
C GLU A 15 1.52 3.81 -23.80
N VAL A 16 1.76 2.91 -22.84
CA VAL A 16 3.00 2.88 -22.04
C VAL A 16 4.18 2.49 -22.93
N LEU A 17 4.03 1.50 -23.79
CA LEU A 17 5.09 1.08 -24.71
C LEU A 17 5.44 2.17 -25.73
N GLU A 18 4.43 2.83 -26.29
CA GLU A 18 4.60 3.97 -27.19
C GLU A 18 5.27 5.16 -26.50
N ALA A 19 4.91 5.44 -25.24
CA ALA A 19 5.57 6.46 -24.45
C ALA A 19 7.06 6.16 -24.27
N LEU A 20 7.41 4.92 -23.92
CA LEU A 20 8.82 4.49 -23.79
C LEU A 20 9.60 4.65 -25.10
N ILE A 21 9.02 4.25 -26.24
CA ILE A 21 9.65 4.42 -27.55
C ILE A 21 9.87 5.91 -27.87
N ARG A 22 8.84 6.74 -27.63
CA ARG A 22 8.88 8.18 -27.91
C ARG A 22 9.97 8.88 -27.10
N THR A 23 10.15 8.50 -25.84
CA THR A 23 11.11 9.13 -24.93
C THR A 23 12.50 8.47 -24.95
N ASN A 24 12.71 7.42 -25.75
CA ASN A 24 13.94 6.61 -25.72
C ASN A 24 15.23 7.40 -26.07
N GLY A 25 15.11 8.51 -26.80
CA GLY A 25 16.23 9.39 -27.14
C GLY A 25 16.44 10.56 -26.19
N GLU A 26 15.59 10.71 -25.17
CA GLU A 26 15.67 11.80 -24.21
C GLU A 26 16.74 11.53 -23.15
N GLN A 27 17.53 12.54 -22.81
CA GLN A 27 18.47 12.48 -21.70
C GLN A 27 17.81 13.04 -20.45
N THR A 28 17.76 12.24 -19.37
CA THR A 28 17.17 12.64 -18.09
C THR A 28 18.15 12.37 -16.94
N PRO A 29 18.05 13.12 -15.83
CA PRO A 29 18.77 12.76 -14.61
C PRO A 29 18.22 11.45 -14.02
N GLY A 30 19.03 10.78 -13.21
CA GLY A 30 18.64 9.56 -12.51
C GLY A 30 17.84 9.81 -11.22
N TYR A 31 17.63 8.73 -10.46
CA TYR A 31 17.07 8.77 -9.09
C TYR A 31 15.68 9.39 -8.97
N GLY A 32 14.85 9.31 -10.02
CA GLY A 32 13.48 9.82 -10.03
C GLY A 32 13.38 11.35 -9.96
N THR A 33 14.46 12.06 -10.29
CA THR A 33 14.53 13.54 -10.28
C THR A 33 14.25 14.15 -11.66
N ASP A 34 13.77 13.35 -12.60
CA ASP A 34 13.46 13.78 -13.96
C ASP A 34 12.05 14.38 -14.09
N GLY A 35 11.80 15.06 -15.21
CA GLY A 35 10.53 15.71 -15.47
C GLY A 35 9.35 14.75 -15.68
N HIS A 36 9.56 13.48 -16.03
CA HIS A 36 8.46 12.51 -16.13
C HIS A 36 7.97 12.11 -14.74
N CYS A 37 8.89 11.85 -13.82
CA CYS A 37 8.56 11.60 -12.42
C CYS A 37 7.84 12.79 -11.77
N GLU A 38 8.35 14.02 -11.95
CA GLU A 38 7.69 15.20 -11.35
C GLU A 38 6.27 15.41 -11.89
N ARG A 39 6.06 15.24 -13.21
CA ARG A 39 4.72 15.35 -13.80
C ARG A 39 3.77 14.27 -13.29
N ALA A 40 4.22 13.02 -13.18
CA ALA A 40 3.41 11.95 -12.61
C ALA A 40 3.07 12.22 -11.13
N ALA A 41 4.03 12.72 -10.34
CA ALA A 41 3.80 13.11 -8.96
C ALA A 41 2.79 14.27 -8.83
N ALA A 42 2.87 15.28 -9.70
CA ALA A 42 1.92 16.38 -9.73
C ALA A 42 0.47 15.92 -10.02
N ILE A 43 0.29 15.03 -11.00
CA ILE A 43 -1.03 14.43 -11.31
C ILE A 43 -1.57 13.68 -10.09
N LEU A 44 -0.73 12.88 -9.43
CA LEU A 44 -1.15 12.12 -8.26
C LEU A 44 -1.55 13.03 -7.10
N ARG A 45 -0.78 14.09 -6.81
CA ARG A 45 -1.14 15.11 -5.81
C ARG A 45 -2.49 15.74 -6.09
N GLU A 46 -2.76 16.10 -7.34
CA GLU A 46 -4.05 16.66 -7.77
C GLU A 46 -5.19 15.66 -7.55
N LEU A 47 -5.04 14.41 -8.02
CA LEU A 47 -6.06 13.36 -7.84
C LEU A 47 -6.29 12.96 -6.38
N CYS A 48 -5.28 13.15 -5.52
CA CYS A 48 -5.41 12.91 -4.07
C CYS A 48 -5.99 14.11 -3.32
N GLY A 49 -6.06 15.29 -3.94
CA GLY A 49 -6.37 16.54 -3.24
C GLY A 49 -5.31 16.94 -2.22
N GLN A 50 -4.07 16.44 -2.34
CA GLN A 50 -2.96 16.64 -1.41
C GLN A 50 -1.77 17.30 -2.13
N PRO A 51 -1.71 18.65 -2.22
CA PRO A 51 -0.67 19.34 -2.99
C PRO A 51 0.75 19.12 -2.46
N ASP A 52 0.88 18.83 -1.16
CA ASP A 52 2.16 18.63 -0.48
C ASP A 52 2.53 17.15 -0.31
N ALA A 53 1.71 16.22 -0.82
CA ALA A 53 1.97 14.79 -0.69
C ALA A 53 3.34 14.40 -1.27
N TYR A 54 4.03 13.55 -0.52
CA TYR A 54 5.32 13.02 -0.90
C TYR A 54 5.13 11.76 -1.76
N VAL A 55 5.39 11.90 -3.06
CA VAL A 55 5.21 10.82 -4.04
C VAL A 55 6.58 10.25 -4.44
N ARG A 56 6.73 8.91 -4.38
CA ARG A 56 7.93 8.20 -4.83
C ARG A 56 7.58 6.98 -5.67
N PHE A 57 8.33 6.75 -6.74
CA PHE A 57 8.14 5.61 -7.63
C PHE A 57 9.08 4.48 -7.24
N ILE A 58 8.52 3.30 -7.01
CA ILE A 58 9.24 2.12 -6.53
C ILE A 58 9.02 0.99 -7.54
N PRO A 59 10.06 0.20 -7.90
CA PRO A 59 9.93 -0.80 -8.98
C PRO A 59 8.91 -1.93 -8.76
N GLY A 60 8.44 -2.18 -7.52
CA GLY A 60 7.45 -3.22 -7.26
C GLY A 60 6.92 -3.24 -5.82
N GLY A 61 5.81 -3.93 -5.63
CA GLY A 61 5.03 -3.95 -4.37
C GLY A 61 5.80 -4.38 -3.13
N THR A 62 6.56 -5.48 -3.16
CA THR A 62 7.34 -5.94 -1.98
C THR A 62 8.35 -4.91 -1.52
N ALA A 63 9.03 -4.23 -2.45
CA ALA A 63 9.96 -3.16 -2.09
C ALA A 63 9.22 -1.94 -1.52
N ALA A 64 8.03 -1.63 -2.04
CA ALA A 64 7.20 -0.54 -1.53
C ALA A 64 6.72 -0.82 -0.10
N ASN A 65 6.25 -2.04 0.18
CA ASN A 65 5.84 -2.48 1.50
C ASN A 65 7.00 -2.43 2.49
N ALA A 66 8.17 -2.99 2.13
CA ALA A 66 9.35 -2.95 2.98
C ALA A 66 9.80 -1.52 3.29
N VAL A 67 9.83 -0.62 2.30
CA VAL A 67 10.21 0.78 2.48
C VAL A 67 9.21 1.52 3.36
N CYS A 68 7.91 1.41 3.08
CA CYS A 68 6.88 2.13 3.81
C CYS A 68 6.79 1.68 5.27
N ILE A 69 6.73 0.36 5.50
CA ILE A 69 6.68 -0.19 6.87
C ILE A 69 7.95 0.22 7.62
N SER A 70 9.12 0.15 6.99
CA SER A 70 10.36 0.56 7.66
C SER A 70 10.41 2.06 7.99
N ALA A 71 9.86 2.91 7.11
CA ALA A 71 9.84 4.35 7.33
C ALA A 71 8.86 4.79 8.44
N LEU A 72 7.78 4.03 8.65
CA LEU A 72 6.72 4.34 9.62
C LEU A 72 6.88 3.61 10.96
N THR A 73 7.95 2.84 11.16
CA THR A 73 8.17 2.06 12.39
C THR A 73 9.60 2.17 12.89
N ASP A 74 9.77 2.26 14.21
CA ASP A 74 11.04 2.04 14.89
C ASP A 74 11.45 0.54 14.88
N ASP A 75 12.71 0.25 15.21
CA ASP A 75 13.25 -1.12 15.19
C ASP A 75 12.57 -2.10 16.15
N PHE A 76 11.90 -1.61 17.20
CA PHE A 76 11.12 -2.43 18.15
C PHE A 76 9.62 -2.41 17.84
N GLU A 77 9.22 -1.75 16.76
CA GLU A 77 7.83 -1.62 16.32
C GLU A 77 7.48 -2.55 15.16
N GLY A 78 6.19 -2.69 14.89
CA GLY A 78 5.71 -3.52 13.80
C GLY A 78 4.27 -3.23 13.37
N PRO A 79 3.91 -3.66 12.15
CA PRO A 79 2.56 -3.50 11.61
C PRO A 79 1.58 -4.54 12.17
N ILE A 80 0.35 -4.12 12.45
CA ILE A 80 -0.80 -5.02 12.62
C ILE A 80 -1.46 -5.24 11.25
N LEU A 81 -1.73 -6.49 10.90
CA LEU A 81 -2.33 -6.87 9.61
C LEU A 81 -3.14 -8.17 9.70
N ALA A 82 -3.91 -8.48 8.66
CA ALA A 82 -4.66 -9.75 8.53
C ALA A 82 -3.71 -10.96 8.44
N ALA A 83 -4.16 -12.15 8.85
CA ALA A 83 -3.29 -13.34 8.93
C ALA A 83 -2.65 -13.73 7.60
N ASP A 84 -3.36 -13.52 6.51
CA ASP A 84 -3.01 -13.85 5.13
C ASP A 84 -2.72 -12.61 4.26
N ALA A 85 -2.43 -11.47 4.89
CA ALA A 85 -1.96 -10.29 4.18
C ALA A 85 -0.65 -10.57 3.44
N HIS A 86 -0.40 -9.87 2.32
CA HIS A 86 0.76 -10.14 1.46
C HIS A 86 2.11 -10.27 2.20
N PRO A 87 2.45 -9.41 3.18
CA PRO A 87 3.70 -9.51 3.93
C PRO A 87 3.86 -10.79 4.77
N THR A 88 2.76 -11.43 5.20
CA THR A 88 2.84 -12.65 6.03
C THR A 88 3.24 -13.88 5.23
N ALA A 89 2.93 -13.91 3.93
CA ALA A 89 3.03 -15.12 3.11
C ALA A 89 3.91 -14.95 1.86
N HIS A 90 3.81 -13.83 1.15
CA HIS A 90 4.27 -13.69 -0.24
C HIS A 90 5.40 -12.69 -0.44
N GLU A 91 6.15 -12.38 0.63
CA GLU A 91 7.30 -11.48 0.58
C GLU A 91 8.60 -12.10 1.09
N THR A 92 8.61 -13.40 1.38
CA THR A 92 9.81 -14.14 1.81
C THR A 92 10.48 -13.49 3.05
N GLY A 93 9.67 -12.95 3.96
CA GLY A 93 10.15 -12.28 5.17
C GLY A 93 10.87 -10.95 4.91
N ALA A 94 10.49 -10.22 3.86
CA ALA A 94 11.11 -8.93 3.53
C ALA A 94 11.01 -7.91 4.68
N ILE A 95 9.90 -7.90 5.40
CA ILE A 95 9.66 -6.98 6.53
C ILE A 95 10.55 -7.36 7.72
N GLU A 96 10.63 -8.64 8.04
CA GLU A 96 11.49 -9.17 9.10
C GLU A 96 12.98 -9.03 8.76
N ALA A 97 13.35 -9.12 7.48
CA ALA A 97 14.70 -8.84 7.02
C ALA A 97 15.10 -7.36 7.24
N CYS A 98 14.11 -6.45 7.29
CA CYS A 98 14.28 -5.06 7.73
C CYS A 98 14.19 -4.90 9.26
N GLY A 99 14.11 -5.98 10.04
CA GLY A 99 14.08 -5.94 11.50
C GLY A 99 12.71 -5.68 12.12
N ARG A 100 11.64 -5.58 11.32
CA ARG A 100 10.28 -5.34 11.82
C ARG A 100 9.55 -6.66 12.03
N ARG A 101 9.03 -6.89 13.23
CA ARG A 101 8.19 -8.06 13.49
C ARG A 101 6.75 -7.77 13.07
N ILE A 102 6.19 -8.62 12.22
CA ILE A 102 4.78 -8.58 11.85
C ILE A 102 3.88 -9.02 13.03
N LEU A 103 2.80 -8.28 13.29
CA LEU A 103 1.80 -8.55 14.32
C LEU A 103 0.49 -9.01 13.68
N ALA A 104 0.49 -10.23 13.14
CA ALA A 104 -0.67 -10.80 12.48
C ALA A 104 -1.87 -11.01 13.42
N THR A 105 -3.05 -10.64 12.95
CA THR A 105 -4.34 -10.90 13.61
C THR A 105 -4.85 -12.31 13.30
N GLY A 106 -6.02 -12.66 13.84
CA GLY A 106 -6.75 -13.87 13.43
C GLY A 106 -7.69 -13.64 12.24
N ASP A 107 -7.75 -12.43 11.68
CA ASP A 107 -8.58 -12.13 10.52
C ASP A 107 -8.12 -12.92 9.30
N ALA A 108 -9.08 -13.34 8.48
CA ALA A 108 -8.85 -14.11 7.27
C ALA A 108 -9.21 -13.31 6.01
N LEU A 109 -8.80 -13.83 4.86
CA LEU A 109 -9.08 -13.31 3.53
C LEU A 109 -8.46 -11.93 3.24
N GLY A 110 -7.44 -11.55 4.00
CA GLY A 110 -6.79 -10.25 3.92
C GLY A 110 -7.64 -9.11 4.46
N VAL A 111 -8.74 -9.41 5.18
CA VAL A 111 -9.71 -8.41 5.63
C VAL A 111 -9.51 -8.09 7.10
N LEU A 112 -8.78 -7.02 7.39
CA LEU A 112 -8.50 -6.55 8.74
C LEU A 112 -9.74 -5.93 9.38
N THR A 113 -10.00 -6.26 10.65
CA THR A 113 -11.14 -5.73 11.40
C THR A 113 -10.68 -4.88 12.61
N PRO A 114 -11.41 -3.81 12.97
CA PRO A 114 -11.07 -3.00 14.14
C PRO A 114 -11.00 -3.79 15.45
N ALA A 115 -11.87 -4.81 15.60
CA ALA A 115 -11.91 -5.64 16.80
C ALA A 115 -10.61 -6.43 17.00
N GLU A 116 -10.08 -7.00 15.92
CA GLU A 116 -8.82 -7.74 15.97
C GLU A 116 -7.61 -6.82 16.13
N VAL A 117 -7.65 -5.62 15.53
CA VAL A 117 -6.65 -4.56 15.76
C VAL A 117 -6.55 -4.23 17.25
N GLU A 118 -7.68 -3.92 17.91
CA GLU A 118 -7.68 -3.62 19.35
C GLU A 118 -7.21 -4.81 20.19
N ARG A 119 -7.58 -6.04 19.80
CA ARG A 119 -7.17 -7.27 20.51
C ARG A 119 -5.66 -7.47 20.45
N VAL A 120 -5.07 -7.40 19.26
CA VAL A 120 -3.62 -7.55 19.06
C VAL A 120 -2.87 -6.40 19.73
N HIS A 121 -3.32 -5.15 19.54
CA HIS A 121 -2.71 -4.00 20.17
C HIS A 121 -2.66 -4.16 21.70
N ARG A 122 -3.79 -4.45 22.33
CA ARG A 122 -3.90 -4.66 23.78
C ARG A 122 -2.98 -5.79 24.27
N ALA A 123 -2.90 -6.90 23.54
CA ALA A 123 -2.03 -8.01 23.90
C ALA A 123 -0.54 -7.62 23.85
N SER A 124 -0.12 -6.90 22.81
CA SER A 124 1.26 -6.44 22.64
C SER A 124 1.66 -5.43 23.71
N VAL A 125 0.83 -4.41 23.98
CA VAL A 125 1.16 -3.37 24.97
C VAL A 125 1.14 -3.88 26.41
N ALA A 126 0.34 -4.92 26.72
CA ALA A 126 0.29 -5.54 28.04
C ALA A 126 1.64 -6.19 28.44
N GLY A 127 2.47 -6.58 27.47
CA GLY A 127 3.82 -7.10 27.70
C GLY A 127 4.87 -6.02 27.97
N GLY A 128 4.53 -4.73 27.87
CA GLY A 128 5.44 -3.62 28.11
C GLY A 128 6.67 -3.64 27.19
N CYS A 129 7.84 -3.32 27.74
CA CYS A 129 9.10 -3.27 26.99
C CYS A 129 9.64 -4.64 26.53
N HIS A 130 8.96 -5.74 26.89
CA HIS A 130 9.36 -7.10 26.51
C HIS A 130 8.67 -7.58 25.22
N CYS A 131 7.78 -6.77 24.63
CA CYS A 131 7.05 -7.10 23.41
C CYS A 131 7.29 -6.07 22.31
N THR A 132 7.14 -6.51 21.06
CA THR A 132 7.08 -5.61 19.91
C THR A 132 5.90 -4.66 20.07
N ARG A 133 6.13 -3.36 19.85
CA ARG A 133 5.10 -2.34 19.93
C ARG A 133 4.37 -2.23 18.58
N PRO A 134 3.03 -2.24 18.55
CA PRO A 134 2.33 -1.86 17.34
C PRO A 134 2.53 -0.36 17.08
N ALA A 135 2.79 0.01 15.83
CA ALA A 135 2.91 1.42 15.43
C ALA A 135 2.13 1.77 14.16
N MET A 136 1.67 0.76 13.40
CA MET A 136 0.89 1.00 12.19
C MET A 136 -0.09 -0.13 11.91
N LEU A 137 -1.13 0.18 11.14
CA LEU A 137 -1.97 -0.78 10.44
C LEU A 137 -1.47 -0.95 9.01
N TYR A 138 -1.47 -2.20 8.55
CA TYR A 138 -1.31 -2.55 7.15
C TYR A 138 -2.56 -3.31 6.72
N PHE A 139 -3.14 -2.90 5.59
CA PHE A 139 -4.15 -3.69 4.88
C PHE A 139 -4.12 -3.39 3.38
N SER A 140 -4.57 -4.34 2.58
CA SER A 140 -4.55 -4.24 1.11
C SER A 140 -5.92 -3.82 0.59
N ASN A 141 -5.99 -2.90 -0.37
CA ASN A 141 -7.23 -2.59 -1.10
C ASN A 141 -7.00 -2.69 -2.63
N THR A 142 -7.51 -3.73 -3.31
CA THR A 142 -8.27 -4.87 -2.78
C THR A 142 -7.46 -5.76 -1.84
N SER A 143 -8.12 -6.56 -1.00
CA SER A 143 -7.43 -7.62 -0.25
C SER A 143 -6.81 -8.66 -1.19
N GLU A 144 -6.00 -9.55 -0.63
CA GLU A 144 -5.33 -10.65 -1.35
C GLU A 144 -6.33 -11.58 -2.06
N LEU A 145 -7.56 -11.65 -1.55
CA LEU A 145 -8.65 -12.45 -2.10
C LEU A 145 -9.79 -11.60 -2.70
N GLY A 146 -9.51 -10.33 -2.99
CA GLY A 146 -10.38 -9.47 -3.79
C GLY A 146 -11.47 -8.73 -3.02
N HIS A 147 -11.41 -8.67 -1.69
CA HIS A 147 -12.32 -7.80 -0.92
C HIS A 147 -12.03 -6.34 -1.26
N VAL A 148 -13.08 -5.56 -1.47
CA VAL A 148 -12.98 -4.11 -1.66
C VAL A 148 -13.54 -3.46 -0.40
N TYR A 149 -12.69 -2.72 0.32
CA TYR A 149 -13.15 -2.01 1.51
C TYR A 149 -14.15 -0.94 1.12
N THR A 150 -15.31 -0.97 1.75
CA THR A 150 -16.25 0.16 1.73
C THR A 150 -15.66 1.34 2.48
N ARG A 151 -16.14 2.55 2.20
CA ARG A 151 -15.75 3.74 2.96
C ARG A 151 -15.99 3.59 4.45
N ALA A 152 -17.09 2.93 4.84
CA ALA A 152 -17.41 2.69 6.25
C ALA A 152 -16.41 1.75 6.94
N GLU A 153 -15.98 0.67 6.27
CA GLU A 153 -14.96 -0.25 6.82
C GLU A 153 -13.59 0.44 6.90
N PHE A 154 -13.22 1.18 5.85
CA PHE A 154 -11.98 1.95 5.82
C PHE A 154 -11.95 3.02 6.94
N ASP A 155 -13.04 3.79 7.09
CA ASP A 155 -13.14 4.80 8.15
C ASP A 155 -13.07 4.16 9.53
N ALA A 156 -13.70 3.00 9.75
CA ALA A 156 -13.63 2.30 11.03
C ALA A 156 -12.20 1.82 11.38
N LEU A 157 -11.40 1.43 10.37
CA LEU A 157 -9.98 1.11 10.55
C LEU A 157 -9.15 2.36 10.86
N CYS A 158 -9.42 3.47 10.19
CA CYS A 158 -8.73 4.72 10.47
C CYS A 158 -9.09 5.28 11.86
N ASP A 159 -10.35 5.18 12.27
CA ASP A 159 -10.83 5.62 13.59
C ASP A 159 -10.15 4.84 14.73
N VAL A 160 -10.00 3.51 14.58
CA VAL A 160 -9.29 2.70 15.58
C VAL A 160 -7.78 2.98 15.57
N ALA A 161 -7.20 3.25 14.40
CA ALA A 161 -5.79 3.62 14.30
C ALA A 161 -5.51 4.94 15.04
N GLU A 162 -6.32 5.98 14.79
CA GLU A 162 -6.22 7.28 15.46
C GLU A 162 -6.36 7.13 16.99
N LYS A 163 -7.38 6.39 17.45
CA LYS A 163 -7.60 6.11 18.88
C LYS A 163 -6.40 5.45 19.55
N LEU A 164 -5.67 4.61 18.82
CA LEU A 164 -4.51 3.85 19.33
C LEU A 164 -3.17 4.52 19.02
N GLY A 165 -3.15 5.64 18.30
CA GLY A 165 -1.93 6.31 17.86
C GLY A 165 -1.10 5.49 16.87
N LEU A 166 -1.78 4.78 15.96
CA LEU A 166 -1.17 3.96 14.92
C LEU A 166 -1.26 4.68 13.56
N ALA A 167 -0.20 4.60 12.76
CA ALA A 167 -0.25 5.03 11.36
C ALA A 167 -1.11 4.08 10.52
N VAL A 168 -1.63 4.54 9.40
CA VAL A 168 -2.44 3.77 8.44
C VAL A 168 -1.71 3.69 7.11
N TYR A 169 -1.34 2.48 6.71
CA TYR A 169 -0.79 2.19 5.39
C TYR A 169 -1.71 1.26 4.60
N VAL A 170 -2.08 1.68 3.39
CA VAL A 170 -2.90 0.88 2.47
C VAL A 170 -2.04 0.36 1.31
N ASP A 171 -1.84 -0.96 1.23
CA ASP A 171 -1.25 -1.57 0.03
C ASP A 171 -2.29 -1.55 -1.11
N GLY A 172 -2.05 -0.66 -2.06
CA GLY A 172 -2.88 -0.48 -3.24
C GLY A 172 -2.27 -1.09 -4.49
N THR A 173 -1.55 -2.21 -4.38
CA THR A 173 -1.09 -3.04 -5.50
C THR A 173 -2.21 -3.34 -6.52
N ARG A 174 -3.49 -3.32 -6.09
CA ARG A 174 -4.68 -3.41 -6.94
C ARG A 174 -5.67 -2.26 -6.74
N MET A 175 -5.20 -1.07 -6.36
CA MET A 175 -6.05 0.09 -6.09
C MET A 175 -6.92 0.48 -7.29
N ALA A 176 -6.39 0.35 -8.51
CA ALA A 176 -7.16 0.61 -9.73
C ALA A 176 -8.41 -0.27 -9.83
N SER A 177 -8.32 -1.54 -9.45
CA SER A 177 -9.46 -2.45 -9.41
C SER A 177 -10.43 -2.09 -8.28
N ALA A 178 -9.92 -1.69 -7.11
CA ALA A 178 -10.75 -1.31 -5.97
C ALA A 178 -11.59 -0.05 -6.27
N LEU A 179 -10.96 1.00 -6.81
CA LEU A 179 -11.62 2.27 -7.14
C LEU A 179 -12.57 2.15 -8.33
N ALA A 180 -12.35 1.18 -9.23
CA ALA A 180 -13.23 0.92 -10.36
C ALA A 180 -14.34 -0.11 -10.06
N ALA A 181 -14.36 -0.70 -8.86
CA ALA A 181 -15.31 -1.74 -8.51
C ALA A 181 -16.77 -1.20 -8.50
N PRO A 182 -17.74 -1.91 -9.11
CA PRO A 182 -19.13 -1.49 -9.08
C PRO A 182 -19.66 -1.37 -7.65
N GLY A 183 -20.22 -0.22 -7.31
CA GLY A 183 -20.77 0.05 -5.98
C GLY A 183 -19.73 0.44 -4.92
N GLY A 184 -18.45 0.57 -5.30
CA GLY A 184 -17.43 1.16 -4.44
C GLY A 184 -17.71 2.64 -4.17
N ASP A 185 -17.49 3.07 -2.93
CA ASP A 185 -17.74 4.44 -2.44
C ASP A 185 -16.48 5.11 -1.86
N LEU A 186 -15.34 4.42 -1.90
CA LEU A 186 -14.04 4.97 -1.51
C LEU A 186 -13.39 5.68 -2.70
N THR A 187 -13.02 6.95 -2.52
CA THR A 187 -12.30 7.74 -3.53
C THR A 187 -10.83 7.87 -3.16
N LEU A 188 -9.99 8.18 -4.15
CA LEU A 188 -8.57 8.44 -3.90
C LEU A 188 -8.36 9.64 -2.96
N GLU A 189 -9.18 10.69 -3.11
CA GLU A 189 -9.16 11.87 -2.25
C GLU A 189 -9.51 11.52 -0.80
N HIS A 190 -10.55 10.72 -0.57
CA HIS A 190 -10.94 10.29 0.78
C HIS A 190 -9.89 9.38 1.41
N LEU A 191 -9.30 8.49 0.61
CA LEU A 191 -8.21 7.62 1.04
C LEU A 191 -7.00 8.45 1.48
N ALA A 192 -6.54 9.39 0.65
CA ALA A 192 -5.42 10.28 0.95
C ALA A 192 -5.70 11.28 2.09
N ALA A 193 -6.96 11.55 2.41
CA ALA A 193 -7.34 12.41 3.54
C ALA A 193 -7.31 11.68 4.89
N ARG A 194 -7.32 10.34 4.90
CA ARG A 194 -7.46 9.53 6.12
C ARG A 194 -6.27 8.60 6.39
N ALA A 195 -5.57 8.14 5.35
CA ALA A 195 -4.41 7.27 5.48
C ALA A 195 -3.10 8.09 5.47
N ASP A 196 -2.13 7.68 6.28
CA ASP A 196 -0.80 8.30 6.31
C ASP A 196 0.01 7.94 5.05
N ALA A 197 -0.17 6.72 4.54
CA ALA A 197 0.47 6.29 3.30
C ALA A 197 -0.37 5.28 2.52
N PHE A 198 -0.14 5.21 1.21
CA PHE A 198 -0.67 4.15 0.37
C PHE A 198 0.15 3.98 -0.90
N THR A 199 0.04 2.82 -1.53
CA THR A 199 0.59 2.59 -2.87
C THR A 199 -0.48 2.68 -3.95
N LEU A 200 -0.11 3.14 -5.13
CA LEU A 200 -0.90 3.00 -6.36
C LEU A 200 -0.23 2.01 -7.29
N GLY A 201 -0.90 0.87 -7.41
CA GLY A 201 -0.57 -0.31 -8.20
C GLY A 201 -0.45 -0.06 -9.70
N GLY A 202 0.75 0.11 -10.25
CA GLY A 202 0.95 0.31 -11.69
C GLY A 202 1.12 -1.01 -12.44
N THR A 203 1.96 -1.90 -11.91
CA THR A 203 2.34 -3.18 -12.53
C THR A 203 1.13 -4.04 -12.90
N LYS A 204 0.12 -4.09 -12.03
CA LYS A 204 -1.10 -4.89 -12.21
C LYS A 204 -2.26 -4.11 -12.85
N ALA A 205 -2.00 -2.87 -13.27
CA ALA A 205 -2.95 -1.97 -13.90
C ALA A 205 -2.50 -1.51 -15.29
N GLY A 206 -1.59 -2.27 -15.93
CA GLY A 206 -1.17 -2.05 -17.32
C GLY A 206 0.15 -1.26 -17.50
N MET A 207 0.85 -0.88 -16.42
CA MET A 207 2.22 -0.37 -16.55
C MET A 207 3.22 -1.50 -16.75
N LEU A 208 4.37 -1.20 -17.36
CA LEU A 208 5.45 -2.17 -17.54
C LEU A 208 5.98 -2.70 -16.21
N PHE A 209 6.15 -1.80 -15.23
CA PHE A 209 6.42 -2.09 -13.84
C PHE A 209 6.25 -0.80 -13.03
N GLY A 210 6.18 -0.97 -11.71
CA GLY A 210 6.33 0.12 -10.76
C GLY A 210 5.03 0.45 -10.04
N GLU A 211 5.22 0.98 -8.84
CA GLU A 211 4.20 1.45 -7.92
C GLU A 211 4.50 2.90 -7.54
N ALA A 212 3.48 3.70 -7.30
CA ALA A 212 3.65 5.02 -6.68
C ALA A 212 3.33 4.92 -5.18
N LEU A 213 4.32 5.13 -4.32
CA LEU A 213 4.11 5.33 -2.89
C LEU A 213 3.75 6.80 -2.66
N VAL A 214 2.58 7.04 -2.08
CA VAL A 214 2.08 8.36 -1.68
C VAL A 214 2.05 8.41 -0.16
N VAL A 215 2.68 9.43 0.42
CA VAL A 215 2.66 9.72 1.85
C VAL A 215 2.03 11.10 2.03
N SER A 216 0.96 11.17 2.83
CA SER A 216 0.15 12.38 3.02
C SER A 216 0.45 13.09 4.33
#